data_AF-A0A0F4IWA3-F1
#
_entry.id   AF-A0A0F4IWA3-F1
#
_cell.length_a   1.000
_cell.length_b   1.000
_cell.length_c   1.000
_cell.angle_alpha   90.00
_cell.angle_beta   90.00
_cell.angle_gamma   90.00
#
_symmetry.space_group_name_H-M   'P 1'
#
loop_
_entity.id
_entity.type
_entity.pdbx_description
1 polymer ?
#
loop_
_entity_poly.entity_id
_entity_poly.type
_entity_poly.pdbx_seq_one_letter_code
_entity_poly.pdbx_strand_id
1 'polypeptide(L)'
;MAGEEDDGSRAVIDVHHHFCAPQWRRWAEGQGLIGPRSLPPWAGWDAEGALALMDRAGIAVAVLKPMLPARYESSAQLREAVAVTLEAAAEVVEAYPGRFAFHAPLFLDEEEVSSWTLRRGLDELGAVGVNVTANYRGVYLGDPSYDRI
;
A
#
# COMPACT_ATOMS: atom_id res chain seq x y z
N MET A 1 7.69 43.20 -3.59
CA MET A 1 7.39 42.17 -2.58
C MET A 1 5.88 41.97 -2.60
N ALA A 2 5.37 41.26 -3.60
CA ALA A 2 3.98 40.84 -3.62
C ALA A 2 3.89 39.61 -2.71
N GLY A 3 3.01 39.64 -1.72
CA GLY A 3 2.75 38.49 -0.86
C GLY A 3 2.16 37.36 -1.70
N GLU A 4 2.69 36.16 -1.54
CA GLU A 4 2.03 34.95 -2.04
C GLU A 4 0.68 34.85 -1.34
N GLU A 5 -0.39 34.97 -2.12
CA GLU A 5 -1.74 34.65 -1.68
C GLU A 5 -1.81 33.13 -1.44
N ASP A 6 -1.90 32.71 -0.19
CA ASP A 6 -2.30 31.36 0.22
C ASP A 6 -3.79 31.19 -0.12
N ASP A 7 -4.09 30.80 -1.37
CA ASP A 7 -5.47 30.72 -1.88
C ASP A 7 -6.29 29.52 -1.35
N GLY A 8 -5.71 28.73 -0.43
CA GLY A 8 -6.34 27.51 0.07
C GLY A 8 -6.13 26.28 -0.81
N SER A 9 -5.39 26.38 -1.93
CA SER A 9 -4.81 25.27 -2.71
C SER A 9 -3.77 24.44 -1.96
N ARG A 10 -3.83 24.46 -0.62
CA ARG A 10 -3.14 23.57 0.31
C ARG A 10 -3.06 22.16 -0.28
N ALA A 11 -1.87 21.84 -0.79
CA ALA A 11 -1.36 20.53 -1.19
C ALA A 11 -2.44 19.43 -1.38
N VAL A 12 -2.85 19.15 -2.62
CA VAL A 12 -3.74 18.02 -2.92
C VAL A 12 -3.08 16.72 -2.45
N ILE A 13 -3.81 15.93 -1.65
CA ILE A 13 -3.38 14.62 -1.16
C ILE A 13 -4.22 13.54 -1.83
N ASP A 14 -3.56 12.63 -2.54
CA ASP A 14 -4.17 11.41 -3.07
C ASP A 14 -4.10 10.30 -2.02
N VAL A 15 -5.25 9.89 -1.47
CA VAL A 15 -5.33 8.83 -0.45
C VAL A 15 -5.69 7.45 -1.03
N HIS A 16 -5.83 7.33 -2.36
CA HIS A 16 -6.16 6.09 -3.04
C HIS A 16 -5.17 5.83 -4.18
N HIS A 17 -3.88 5.87 -3.85
CA HIS A 17 -2.82 5.59 -4.81
C HIS A 17 -2.47 4.10 -4.80
N HIS A 18 -2.93 3.32 -5.78
CA HIS A 18 -2.59 1.90 -5.84
C HIS A 18 -1.08 1.68 -5.94
N PHE A 19 -0.54 0.82 -5.07
CA PHE A 19 0.87 0.49 -5.02
C PHE A 19 1.05 -1.02 -5.10
N CYS A 20 1.58 -1.49 -6.23
CA CYS A 20 2.00 -2.88 -6.39
C CYS A 20 3.52 -2.90 -6.43
N ALA A 21 4.13 -3.16 -5.27
CA ALA A 21 5.58 -3.05 -5.12
C ALA A 21 6.32 -3.89 -6.19
N PRO A 22 7.27 -3.32 -6.95
CA PRO A 22 8.11 -4.09 -7.87
C PRO A 22 8.81 -5.27 -7.19
N GLN A 23 9.21 -5.10 -5.92
CA GLN A 23 9.80 -6.12 -5.05
C GLN A 23 8.81 -7.26 -4.80
N TRP A 24 7.56 -6.94 -4.45
CA TRP A 24 6.49 -7.93 -4.27
C TRP A 24 6.23 -8.70 -5.56
N ARG A 25 6.19 -8.02 -6.72
CA ARG A 25 5.95 -8.68 -8.02
C ARG A 25 7.03 -9.71 -8.32
N ARG A 26 8.31 -9.34 -8.17
CA ARG A 26 9.43 -10.26 -8.37
C ARG A 26 9.39 -11.43 -7.38
N TRP A 27 9.08 -11.16 -6.11
CA TRP A 27 8.92 -12.21 -5.10
C TRP A 27 7.77 -13.16 -5.47
N ALA A 28 6.60 -12.64 -5.81
CA ALA A 28 5.42 -13.44 -6.15
C ALA A 28 5.61 -14.27 -7.43
N GLU A 29 6.30 -13.73 -8.44
CA GLU A 29 6.74 -14.48 -9.62
C GLU A 29 7.70 -15.61 -9.25
N GLY A 30 8.69 -15.34 -8.39
CA GLY A 30 9.64 -16.35 -7.90
C GLY A 30 8.99 -17.46 -7.06
N GLN A 31 7.91 -17.14 -6.36
CA GLN A 31 7.09 -18.11 -5.62
C GLN A 31 6.06 -18.84 -6.50
N GLY A 32 5.96 -18.50 -7.79
CA GLY A 32 4.97 -19.09 -8.70
C GLY A 32 3.52 -18.69 -8.43
N LEU A 33 3.29 -17.64 -7.63
CA LEU A 33 1.96 -17.17 -7.24
C LEU A 33 1.26 -16.37 -8.35
N ILE A 34 2.05 -15.77 -9.24
CA ILE A 34 1.59 -14.97 -10.37
C ILE A 34 2.38 -15.33 -11.63
N GLY A 35 1.77 -15.13 -12.79
CA GLY A 35 2.41 -15.29 -14.09
C GLY A 35 2.59 -13.95 -14.81
N PRO A 36 3.32 -13.93 -15.95
CA PRO A 36 3.67 -12.69 -16.67
C PRO A 36 2.50 -11.80 -17.11
N ARG A 37 1.27 -12.34 -17.15
CA ARG A 37 0.05 -11.65 -17.58
C ARG A 37 -1.13 -11.84 -16.61
N SER A 38 -0.90 -12.32 -15.39
CA SER A 38 -1.97 -12.56 -14.43
C SER A 38 -2.38 -11.31 -13.64
N LEU A 39 -1.62 -10.22 -13.79
CA LEU A 39 -1.85 -8.98 -13.06
C LEU A 39 -2.63 -7.96 -13.89
N PRO A 40 -3.45 -7.11 -13.23
CA PRO A 40 -4.14 -6.01 -13.90
C PRO A 40 -3.16 -4.92 -14.37
N PRO A 41 -3.54 -4.07 -15.34
CA PRO A 41 -2.65 -3.05 -15.90
C PRO A 41 -2.03 -2.09 -14.86
N TRP A 42 -2.77 -1.76 -13.80
CA TRP A 42 -2.30 -0.87 -12.72
C TRP A 42 -1.18 -1.48 -11.86
N ALA A 43 -0.93 -2.79 -11.95
CA ALA A 43 0.16 -3.43 -11.21
C ALA A 43 1.55 -3.07 -11.76
N GLY A 44 1.60 -2.45 -12.95
CA GLY A 44 2.79 -1.84 -13.56
C GLY A 44 3.28 -0.58 -12.85
N TRP A 45 3.30 -0.54 -11.52
CA TRP A 45 3.69 0.66 -10.77
C TRP A 45 5.21 0.86 -10.77
N ASP A 46 5.65 2.09 -11.01
CA ASP A 46 7.01 2.57 -10.79
C ASP A 46 6.98 4.01 -10.26
N ALA A 47 8.04 4.40 -9.53
CA ALA A 47 8.07 5.68 -8.83
C ALA A 47 8.14 6.88 -9.78
N GLU A 48 8.85 6.75 -10.91
CA GLU A 48 9.01 7.84 -11.88
C GLU A 48 7.67 8.17 -12.56
N GLY A 49 6.96 7.15 -13.01
CA GLY A 49 5.62 7.27 -13.57
C GLY A 49 4.61 7.84 -12.58
N ALA A 50 4.67 7.40 -11.32
CA ALA A 50 3.83 7.92 -10.24
C ALA A 50 4.09 9.41 -9.97
N LEU A 51 5.36 9.82 -9.83
CA LEU A 51 5.74 11.22 -9.63
C LEU A 51 5.31 12.09 -10.82
N ALA A 52 5.55 11.63 -12.05
CA ALA A 52 5.15 12.36 -13.23
C ALA A 52 3.62 12.53 -13.32
N LEU A 53 2.84 11.54 -12.88
CA LEU A 53 1.39 11.66 -12.76
C LEU A 53 1.01 12.70 -11.70
N MET A 54 1.62 12.62 -10.51
CA MET A 54 1.37 13.54 -9.40
C MET A 54 1.63 14.99 -9.81
N ASP A 55 2.77 15.26 -10.44
CA ASP A 55 3.17 16.60 -10.88
C ASP A 55 2.16 17.17 -11.90
N ARG A 56 1.72 16.35 -12.87
CA ARG A 56 0.71 16.78 -13.86
C ARG A 56 -0.67 17.03 -13.23
N ALA A 57 -1.01 16.30 -12.18
CA ALA A 57 -2.31 16.40 -11.50
C ALA A 57 -2.32 17.41 -10.35
N GLY A 58 -1.18 18.04 -10.02
CA GLY A 58 -1.05 18.92 -8.86
C GLY A 58 -1.12 18.20 -7.52
N ILE A 59 -0.85 16.89 -7.49
CA ILE A 59 -0.83 16.08 -6.26
C ILE A 59 0.51 16.30 -5.56
N ALA A 60 0.46 16.86 -4.36
CA ALA A 60 1.63 17.08 -3.54
C ALA A 60 2.11 15.77 -2.90
N VAL A 61 1.17 15.04 -2.28
CA VAL A 61 1.43 13.79 -1.55
C VAL A 61 0.51 12.68 -2.02
N ALA A 62 1.06 11.50 -2.29
CA ALA A 62 0.29 10.28 -2.52
C ALA A 62 0.48 9.30 -1.35
N VAL A 63 -0.63 8.86 -0.76
CA VAL A 63 -0.65 7.78 0.23
C VAL A 63 -0.80 6.47 -0.52
N LEU A 64 0.31 5.73 -0.59
CA LEU A 64 0.38 4.43 -1.22
C LEU A 64 -0.55 3.45 -0.49
N LYS A 65 -1.40 2.80 -1.27
CA LYS A 65 -2.26 1.69 -0.87
C LYS A 65 -1.64 0.40 -1.40
N PRO A 66 -0.88 -0.35 -0.58
CA PRO A 66 -0.37 -1.65 -0.96
C PRO A 66 -1.45 -2.61 -1.46
N MET A 67 -1.20 -3.17 -2.65
CA MET A 67 -2.05 -4.15 -3.32
C MET A 67 -1.23 -5.40 -3.59
N LEU A 68 -1.69 -6.53 -3.04
CA LEU A 68 -1.03 -7.84 -3.12
C LEU A 68 -1.95 -8.87 -3.82
N PRO A 69 -2.26 -8.71 -5.12
CA PRO A 69 -3.27 -9.49 -5.84
C PRO A 69 -2.78 -10.91 -6.20
N ALA A 70 -2.55 -11.75 -5.18
CA ALA A 70 -2.23 -13.17 -5.31
C ALA A 70 -3.13 -14.02 -4.39
N ARG A 71 -3.13 -15.34 -4.62
CA ARG A 71 -3.68 -16.30 -3.65
C ARG A 71 -2.53 -16.83 -2.82
N TYR A 72 -2.67 -16.77 -1.50
CA TYR A 72 -1.68 -17.24 -0.56
C TYR A 72 -2.08 -18.61 -0.01
N GLU A 73 -1.11 -19.52 0.09
CA GLU A 73 -1.33 -20.89 0.54
C GLU A 73 -1.21 -21.03 2.07
N SER A 74 -0.62 -20.03 2.74
CA SER A 74 -0.47 -20.01 4.19
C SER A 74 -0.30 -18.59 4.74
N SER A 75 -0.58 -18.41 6.04
CA SER A 75 -0.32 -17.16 6.76
C SER A 75 1.17 -16.77 6.75
N ALA A 76 2.08 -17.76 6.72
CA ALA A 76 3.52 -17.51 6.61
C ALA A 76 3.88 -16.88 5.26
N GLN A 77 3.36 -17.44 4.17
CA GLN A 77 3.58 -16.91 2.81
C GLN A 77 2.94 -15.52 2.64
N LEU A 78 1.74 -15.29 3.19
CA LEU A 78 1.13 -13.97 3.21
C LEU A 78 1.99 -12.97 4.01
N ARG A 79 2.49 -13.36 5.18
CA ARG A 79 3.34 -12.51 6.02
C ARG A 79 4.63 -12.11 5.31
N GLU A 80 5.28 -13.03 4.59
CA GLU A 80 6.44 -12.72 3.76
C GLU A 80 6.10 -11.70 2.65
N ALA A 81 4.96 -11.90 1.98
CA ALA A 81 4.50 -10.97 0.94
C ALA A 81 4.27 -9.56 1.50
N VAL A 82 3.67 -9.46 2.68
CA VAL A 82 3.43 -8.18 3.36
C VAL A 82 4.75 -7.55 3.81
N ALA A 83 5.69 -8.33 4.36
CA ALA A 83 7.01 -7.84 4.73
C ALA A 83 7.73 -7.19 3.54
N VAL A 84 7.84 -7.91 2.42
CA VAL A 84 8.48 -7.40 1.19
C VAL A 84 7.80 -6.11 0.70
N THR A 85 6.47 -6.04 0.84
CA THR A 85 5.70 -4.87 0.37
C THR A 85 5.88 -3.65 1.29
N LEU A 86 5.91 -3.85 2.60
CA LEU A 86 6.11 -2.78 3.58
C LEU A 86 7.52 -2.18 3.48
N GLU A 87 8.56 -3.01 3.36
CA GLU A 87 9.93 -2.52 3.14
C GLU A 87 9.99 -1.68 1.86
N ALA A 88 9.42 -2.18 0.76
CA ALA A 88 9.40 -1.46 -0.51
C ALA A 88 8.65 -0.13 -0.44
N ALA A 89 7.57 -0.05 0.33
CA ALA A 89 6.83 1.19 0.55
C ALA A 89 7.66 2.19 1.37
N ALA A 90 8.33 1.72 2.43
CA ALA A 90 9.22 2.55 3.25
C ALA A 90 10.41 3.08 2.44
N GLU A 91 11.04 2.25 1.60
CA GLU A 91 12.10 2.65 0.66
C GLU A 91 11.64 3.78 -0.27
N VAL A 92 10.40 3.72 -0.78
CA VAL A 92 9.84 4.78 -1.64
C VAL A 92 9.65 6.09 -0.88
N VAL A 93 9.16 6.02 0.37
CA VAL A 93 9.01 7.22 1.22
C VAL A 93 10.37 7.84 1.55
N GLU A 94 11.37 7.02 1.86
CA GLU A 94 12.73 7.49 2.14
C GLU A 94 13.38 8.14 0.90
N ALA A 95 13.19 7.55 -0.28
CA ALA A 95 13.76 8.06 -1.52
C ALA A 95 13.14 9.40 -1.98
N TYR A 96 11.87 9.66 -1.64
CA TYR A 96 11.14 10.85 -2.07
C TYR A 96 10.42 11.52 -0.88
N PRO A 97 11.18 12.10 0.05
CA PRO A 97 10.63 12.65 1.29
C PRO A 97 9.60 13.74 0.99
N GLY A 98 8.44 13.64 1.64
CA GLY A 98 7.33 14.59 1.46
C GLY A 98 6.52 14.40 0.17
N ARG A 99 6.82 13.39 -0.67
CA ARG A 99 6.00 13.05 -1.85
C ARG A 99 5.11 11.84 -1.62
N PHE A 100 5.59 10.88 -0.83
CA PHE A 100 4.83 9.66 -0.52
C PHE A 100 4.64 9.46 0.98
N ALA A 101 3.52 8.85 1.31
CA ALA A 101 3.27 8.15 2.56
C ALA A 101 2.67 6.77 2.21
N PHE A 102 2.42 5.89 3.19
CA PHE A 102 1.83 4.58 2.88
C PHE A 102 0.91 4.05 3.98
N HIS A 103 -0.03 3.20 3.59
CA HIS A 103 -0.85 2.40 4.50
C HIS A 103 -0.23 1.03 4.75
N ALA A 104 -0.52 0.45 5.91
CA ALA A 104 -0.29 -0.97 6.18
C ALA A 104 -1.49 -1.81 5.66
N PRO A 105 -1.27 -2.85 4.83
CA PRO A 105 -2.36 -3.66 4.29
C PRO A 105 -2.81 -4.71 5.31
N LEU A 106 -4.08 -4.66 5.74
CA LEU A 106 -4.66 -5.68 6.63
C LEU A 106 -5.43 -6.73 5.85
N PHE A 107 -5.50 -7.93 6.43
CA PHE A 107 -6.20 -9.09 5.92
C PHE A 107 -7.10 -9.59 7.05
N LEU A 108 -8.38 -9.18 7.03
CA LEU A 108 -9.26 -9.36 8.18
C LEU A 108 -9.62 -10.84 8.46
N ASP A 109 -9.41 -11.72 7.49
CA ASP A 109 -9.50 -13.18 7.67
C ASP A 109 -8.19 -13.83 8.17
N GLU A 110 -7.15 -13.04 8.43
CA GLU A 110 -5.82 -13.45 8.89
C GLU A 110 -5.37 -12.58 10.09
N GLU A 111 -5.99 -12.81 11.25
CA GLU A 111 -5.82 -12.04 12.50
C GLU A 111 -4.34 -11.85 12.90
N GLU A 112 -3.56 -12.94 12.93
CA GLU A 112 -2.16 -12.93 13.33
C GLU A 112 -1.28 -12.13 12.35
N VAL A 113 -1.56 -12.25 11.05
CA VAL A 113 -0.82 -11.49 10.04
C VAL A 113 -1.17 -10.01 10.16
N SER A 114 -2.44 -9.67 10.28
CA SER A 114 -2.90 -8.29 10.46
C SER A 114 -2.29 -7.66 11.73
N SER A 115 -2.30 -8.36 12.85
CA SER A 115 -1.69 -7.90 14.11
C SER A 115 -0.18 -7.67 13.96
N TRP A 116 0.52 -8.57 13.27
CA TRP A 116 1.94 -8.38 12.96
C TRP A 116 2.17 -7.18 12.03
N THR A 117 1.33 -7.02 11.01
CA THR A 117 1.39 -5.92 10.04
C THR A 117 1.13 -4.57 10.68
N LEU A 118 0.25 -4.47 11.68
CA LEU A 118 0.05 -3.24 12.44
C LEU A 118 1.32 -2.83 13.17
N ARG A 119 1.96 -3.75 13.92
CA ARG A 119 3.22 -3.47 14.63
C ARG A 119 4.33 -3.07 13.67
N ARG A 120 4.57 -3.88 12.63
CA ARG A 120 5.65 -3.61 11.67
C ARG A 120 5.38 -2.34 10.86
N GLY A 121 4.16 -2.14 10.40
CA GLY A 121 3.78 -1.02 9.54
C GLY A 121 3.71 0.29 10.31
N LEU A 122 2.86 0.38 11.34
CA LEU A 122 2.58 1.62 12.06
C LEU A 122 3.73 1.97 13.03
N ASP A 123 4.17 1.01 13.86
CA ASP A 123 5.10 1.30 14.95
C ASP A 123 6.56 1.39 14.47
N GLU A 124 6.95 0.55 13.51
CA GLU A 124 8.36 0.40 13.10
C GLU A 124 8.70 1.12 11.79
N LEU A 125 7.81 1.09 10.79
CA LEU A 125 8.06 1.62 9.44
C LEU A 125 7.37 2.95 9.14
N GLY A 126 6.51 3.45 10.03
CA GLY A 126 5.89 4.77 9.89
C GLY A 126 4.74 4.84 8.88
N ALA A 127 4.01 3.74 8.68
CA ALA A 127 2.75 3.78 7.96
C ALA A 127 1.78 4.80 8.60
N VAL A 128 1.04 5.54 7.79
CA VAL A 128 0.16 6.64 8.25
C VAL A 128 -1.29 6.19 8.44
N GLY A 129 -1.56 4.90 8.26
CA GLY A 129 -2.89 4.31 8.34
C GLY A 129 -2.92 2.89 7.81
N VAL A 130 -4.11 2.37 7.55
CA VAL A 130 -4.32 0.99 7.09
C VAL A 130 -5.23 0.96 5.87
N ASN A 131 -5.07 -0.07 5.04
CA ASN A 131 -6.04 -0.38 3.99
C ASN A 131 -6.56 -1.81 4.12
N VAL A 132 -7.86 -1.96 3.91
CA VAL A 132 -8.57 -3.25 3.92
C VAL A 132 -9.33 -3.45 2.62
N THR A 133 -9.54 -4.71 2.24
CA THR A 133 -10.52 -5.05 1.21
C THR A 133 -11.92 -4.96 1.80
N ALA A 134 -12.92 -4.57 0.99
CA ALA A 134 -14.29 -4.35 1.47
C ALA A 134 -14.96 -5.59 2.10
N ASN A 135 -14.52 -6.79 1.73
CA ASN A 135 -14.92 -8.05 2.35
C ASN A 135 -13.84 -9.12 2.17
N TYR A 136 -13.85 -10.10 3.07
CA TYR A 136 -13.07 -11.32 2.93
C TYR A 136 -14.03 -12.50 2.97
N ARG A 137 -14.08 -13.28 1.89
CA ARG A 137 -14.96 -14.47 1.76
C ARG A 137 -16.45 -14.17 2.03
N GLY A 138 -16.91 -12.97 1.66
CA GLY A 138 -18.30 -12.54 1.86
C GLY A 138 -18.62 -11.99 3.25
N VAL A 139 -17.64 -11.93 4.16
CA VAL A 139 -17.75 -11.26 5.46
C VAL A 139 -17.28 -9.82 5.31
N TYR A 140 -18.14 -8.86 5.67
CA TYR A 140 -17.94 -7.43 5.45
C TYR A 140 -17.44 -6.73 6.72
N LEU A 141 -16.82 -5.57 6.53
CA LEU A 141 -16.41 -4.71 7.65
C LEU A 141 -17.62 -4.35 8.53
N GLY A 142 -17.44 -4.48 9.85
CA GLY A 142 -18.50 -4.31 10.85
C GLY A 142 -19.08 -5.64 11.36
N ASP A 143 -18.67 -6.78 10.79
CA ASP A 143 -18.95 -8.09 11.39
C ASP A 143 -18.15 -8.25 12.72
N PRO A 144 -18.79 -8.72 13.81
CA PRO A 144 -18.12 -8.89 15.11
C PRO A 144 -16.91 -9.82 15.11
N SER A 145 -16.78 -10.69 14.09
CA SER A 145 -15.59 -11.54 13.93
C SER A 145 -14.30 -10.73 13.76
N TYR A 146 -14.39 -9.46 13.37
CA TYR A 146 -13.26 -8.55 13.17
C TYR A 146 -12.94 -7.66 14.37
N ASP A 147 -13.71 -7.69 15.47
CA ASP A 147 -13.51 -6.83 16.65
C ASP A 147 -12.16 -7.07 17.39
N ARG A 148 -11.47 -8.17 17.06
CA ARG A 148 -10.18 -8.55 17.67
C ARG A 148 -8.97 -7.95 16.95
N ILE A 149 -9.16 -7.42 15.75
CA ILE A 149 -8.09 -6.87 14.90
C ILE A 149 -7.84 -5.40 15.25
#